data_AF-A0AAW8AR47-F1
#
_entry.id   AF-A0AAW8AR47-F1
#
_cell.length_a   1.000
_cell.length_b   1.000
_cell.length_c   1.000
_cell.angle_alpha   90.00
_cell.angle_beta   90.00
_cell.angle_gamma   90.00
#
_symmetry.space_group_name_H-M   'P 1'
#
loop_
_entity.id
_entity.type
_entity.pdbx_description
1 polymer ?
#
loop_
_entity_poly.entity_id
_entity_poly.type
_entity_poly.pdbx_seq_one_letter_code
_entity_poly.pdbx_strand_id
1 'polypeptide(L)'
;VDKLSLNIPAQQLRQALLVFSQQSGQNVLLDGNLDSALRSSTVVGVYSPEQALAELLKGSGYSFSRTDAVTLYLVPLPKQADNMTLPAIH
;
A
#
# COMPACT_ATOMS: atom_id res chain seq x y z
N VAL A 1 14.04 -4.24 12.75
CA VAL A 1 12.76 -3.51 12.56
C VAL A 1 11.88 -3.83 13.75
N ASP A 2 11.46 -2.81 14.49
CA ASP A 2 10.56 -2.99 15.63
C ASP A 2 9.17 -3.42 15.13
N LYS A 3 8.54 -4.31 15.87
CA LYS A 3 7.30 -5.01 15.52
C LYS A 3 6.16 -4.36 16.30
N LEU A 4 5.17 -3.81 15.61
CA LEU A 4 4.09 -3.03 16.23
C LEU A 4 2.79 -3.82 16.18
N SER A 5 2.01 -3.74 17.25
CA SER A 5 0.64 -4.27 17.27
C SER A 5 -0.22 -3.37 16.39
N LEU A 6 -0.60 -3.87 15.21
CA LEU A 6 -1.45 -3.16 14.28
C LEU A 6 -2.84 -3.80 14.26
N ASN A 7 -3.88 -2.97 14.34
CA ASN A 7 -5.26 -3.39 14.22
C ASN A 7 -5.97 -2.51 13.19
N ILE A 8 -5.95 -2.96 11.93
CA ILE A 8 -6.50 -2.23 10.79
C ILE A 8 -7.50 -3.16 10.07
N PRO A 9 -8.81 -2.96 10.22
CA PRO A 9 -9.82 -3.77 9.53
C PRO A 9 -9.82 -3.49 8.01
N ALA A 10 -10.34 -4.43 7.20
CA ALA A 10 -10.59 -4.21 5.77
C ALA A 10 -11.64 -3.12 5.60
N GLN A 11 -11.18 -1.93 5.25
CA GLN A 11 -12.01 -0.73 5.10
C GLN A 11 -11.60 0.04 3.84
N GLN A 12 -12.14 1.24 3.62
CA GLN A 12 -11.70 2.05 2.49
C GLN A 12 -10.22 2.37 2.67
N LEU A 13 -9.47 2.30 1.58
CA LEU A 13 -8.01 2.45 1.59
C LEU A 13 -7.58 3.75 2.29
N ARG A 14 -8.33 4.85 2.09
CA ARG A 14 -8.12 6.14 2.78
C ARG A 14 -8.19 6.02 4.31
N GLN A 15 -9.17 5.33 4.86
CA GLN A 15 -9.32 5.16 6.31
C GLN A 15 -8.25 4.23 6.89
N ALA A 16 -7.93 3.15 6.17
CA ALA A 16 -6.89 2.22 6.56
C ALA A 16 -5.51 2.87 6.68
N LEU A 17 -5.16 3.73 5.71
CA LEU A 17 -3.90 4.48 5.71
C LEU A 17 -3.85 5.53 6.84
N LEU A 18 -4.98 6.19 7.14
CA LEU A 18 -5.07 7.10 8.28
C LEU A 18 -4.79 6.36 9.60
N VAL A 19 -5.42 5.20 9.80
CA VAL A 19 -5.23 4.38 11.00
C VAL A 19 -3.79 3.85 11.09
N PHE A 20 -3.23 3.39 9.97
CA PHE A 20 -1.83 2.97 9.90
C PHE A 20 -0.87 4.10 10.28
N SER A 21 -1.09 5.30 9.74
CA SER A 21 -0.29 6.48 10.04
C SER A 21 -0.32 6.82 11.53
N GLN A 22 -1.49 6.75 12.16
CA GLN A 22 -1.63 6.99 13.60
C GLN A 22 -0.97 5.91 14.47
N GLN A 23 -1.06 4.63 14.10
CA GLN A 23 -0.48 3.55 14.90
C GLN A 23 1.03 3.41 14.70
N SER A 24 1.52 3.62 13.47
CA SER A 24 2.94 3.48 13.13
C SER A 24 3.74 4.77 13.26
N GLY A 25 3.09 5.93 13.37
CA GLY A 25 3.74 7.25 13.33
C GLY A 25 4.29 7.64 11.94
N GLN A 26 3.97 6.86 10.91
CA GLN A 26 4.44 7.10 9.54
C GLN A 26 3.49 8.05 8.82
N ASN A 27 3.99 8.96 8.00
CA ASN A 27 3.17 9.84 7.19
C ASN A 27 2.91 9.21 5.82
N VAL A 28 1.66 8.85 5.52
CA VAL A 28 1.30 8.24 4.24
C VAL A 28 0.63 9.27 3.34
N LEU A 29 1.30 9.59 2.25
CA LEU A 29 0.85 10.53 1.23
C LEU A 29 0.17 9.76 0.10
N LEU A 30 -1.05 10.18 -0.19
CA LEU A 30 -1.89 9.60 -1.22
C LEU A 30 -2.14 10.66 -2.28
N ASP A 31 -2.12 10.23 -3.54
CA ASP A 31 -2.53 11.11 -4.63
C ASP A 31 -4.05 11.36 -4.53
N GLY A 32 -4.48 12.61 -4.67
CA GLY A 32 -5.89 13.00 -4.49
C GLY A 32 -6.85 12.33 -5.48
N ASN A 33 -6.31 11.75 -6.56
CA ASN A 33 -7.06 11.00 -7.56
C ASN A 33 -7.28 9.52 -7.17
N LEU A 34 -6.97 9.13 -5.93
CA LEU A 34 -7.19 7.77 -5.44
C LEU A 34 -8.68 7.46 -5.38
N ASP A 35 -9.08 6.41 -6.09
CA ASP A 35 -10.48 6.04 -6.23
C ASP A 35 -11.07 5.64 -4.87
N SER A 36 -12.15 6.32 -4.46
CA SER A 36 -12.77 6.13 -3.14
C SER A 36 -13.41 4.75 -2.96
N ALA A 37 -13.61 4.03 -4.07
CA ALA A 37 -14.11 2.66 -4.09
C ALA A 37 -13.04 1.62 -3.72
N LEU A 38 -11.75 2.00 -3.68
CA LEU A 38 -10.68 1.07 -3.33
C LEU A 38 -10.75 0.66 -1.87
N ARG A 39 -10.71 -0.65 -1.66
CA ARG A 39 -10.61 -1.25 -0.33
C ARG A 39 -9.21 -1.77 -0.09
N SER A 40 -8.79 -1.70 1.17
CA SER A 40 -7.55 -2.31 1.64
C SER A 40 -7.83 -3.68 2.25
N SER A 41 -6.78 -4.47 2.42
CA SER A 41 -6.86 -5.72 3.19
C SER A 41 -6.89 -5.45 4.70
N THR A 42 -7.31 -6.46 5.46
CA THR A 42 -7.25 -6.45 6.94
C THR A 42 -5.83 -6.78 7.39
N VAL A 43 -5.28 -5.97 8.29
CA VAL A 43 -3.98 -6.22 8.94
C VAL A 43 -4.17 -6.14 10.44
N VAL A 44 -4.25 -7.30 11.09
CA VAL A 44 -4.45 -7.42 12.53
C VAL A 44 -3.42 -8.38 13.11
N GLY A 45 -2.54 -7.87 13.96
CA GLY A 45 -1.46 -8.65 14.57
C GLY A 45 -0.19 -7.83 14.76
N VAL A 46 0.93 -8.52 14.97
CA VAL A 46 2.22 -7.86 15.18
C VAL A 46 3.01 -7.82 13.88
N TYR A 47 3.01 -6.66 13.24
CA TYR A 47 3.64 -6.45 11.94
C TYR A 47 4.65 -5.30 12.01
N SER A 48 5.68 -5.40 11.18
CA SER A 48 6.54 -4.24 10.91
C SER A 48 5.75 -3.23 10.05
N PRO A 49 6.05 -1.92 10.10
CA PRO A 49 5.38 -0.90 9.30
C PRO A 49 5.31 -1.27 7.81
N GLU A 50 6.43 -1.78 7.30
CA GLU A 50 6.58 -2.24 5.91
C GLU A 50 5.73 -3.46 5.58
N GLN A 51 5.71 -4.45 6.48
CA GLN A 51 4.95 -5.68 6.28
C GLN A 51 3.45 -5.41 6.30
N ALA A 52 3.01 -4.59 7.26
CA ALA A 52 1.62 -4.19 7.36
C ALA A 52 1.19 -3.41 6.12
N LEU A 53 1.99 -2.44 5.66
CA LEU A 53 1.63 -1.66 4.48
C LEU A 53 1.58 -2.52 3.22
N ALA A 54 2.52 -3.46 3.05
CA ALA A 54 2.52 -4.41 1.95
C ALA A 54 1.26 -5.31 1.96
N GLU A 55 0.89 -5.87 3.12
CA GLU A 55 -0.32 -6.68 3.26
C GLU A 55 -1.59 -5.84 3.10
N LEU A 56 -1.59 -4.59 3.54
CA LEU A 56 -2.72 -3.68 3.44
C LEU A 56 -3.05 -3.30 1.99
N LEU A 57 -2.02 -3.09 1.17
CA LEU A 57 -2.13 -2.74 -0.25
C LEU A 57 -2.37 -3.95 -1.16
N LYS A 58 -2.24 -5.15 -0.60
CA LYS A 58 -2.47 -6.41 -1.30
C LYS A 58 -3.94 -6.51 -1.69
N GLY A 59 -4.19 -6.52 -3.01
CA GLY A 59 -5.54 -6.55 -3.58
C GLY A 59 -6.09 -5.18 -3.98
N SER A 60 -5.43 -4.07 -3.62
CA SER A 60 -5.83 -2.73 -4.07
C SER A 60 -5.28 -2.38 -5.46
N GLY A 61 -4.23 -3.06 -5.93
CA GLY A 61 -3.53 -2.73 -7.19
C GLY A 61 -2.59 -1.52 -7.07
N TYR A 62 -2.28 -1.12 -5.85
CA TYR A 62 -1.33 -0.05 -5.53
C TYR A 62 -0.12 -0.63 -4.80
N SER A 63 1.00 0.05 -4.94
CA SER A 63 2.23 -0.18 -4.20
C SER A 63 2.54 1.06 -3.35
N PHE A 64 3.54 0.93 -2.49
CA PHE A 64 4.09 2.05 -1.74
C PHE A 64 5.54 2.30 -2.16
N SER A 65 5.92 3.57 -2.19
CA SER A 65 7.29 4.03 -2.29
C SER A 65 7.66 4.75 -1.01
N ARG A 66 8.80 4.41 -0.44
CA ARG A 66 9.38 5.17 0.67
C ARG A 66 10.11 6.38 0.12
N THR A 67 9.69 7.57 0.53
CA THR A 67 10.42 8.81 0.21
C THR A 67 11.39 9.16 1.33
N ASP A 68 10.98 9.02 2.58
CA ASP A 68 11.81 9.31 3.76
C ASP A 68 11.69 8.23 4.84
N ALA A 69 12.40 8.40 5.96
CA ALA A 69 12.31 7.50 7.11
C ALA A 69 10.86 7.32 7.61
N VAL A 70 10.07 8.40 7.57
CA VAL A 70 8.67 8.41 8.01
C VAL A 70 7.65 8.61 6.89
N THR A 71 8.07 9.12 5.72
CA THR A 71 7.17 9.49 4.64
C THR A 71 7.07 8.40 3.58
N LEU A 72 5.84 7.95 3.31
CA LEU A 72 5.51 6.91 2.35
C LEU A 72 4.53 7.48 1.33
N TYR A 73 4.75 7.24 0.04
CA TYR A 73 3.85 7.64 -1.03
C TYR A 73 3.20 6.42 -1.65
N LEU A 74 1.88 6.46 -1.84
CA LEU A 74 1.19 5.46 -2.65
C LEU A 74 1.48 5.70 -4.13
N VAL A 75 1.85 4.63 -4.83
CA VAL A 75 2.04 4.63 -6.27
C VAL A 75 1.17 3.52 -6.87
N PRO A 76 0.44 3.76 -7.98
CA PRO A 76 -0.24 2.68 -8.67
C PRO A 76 0.81 1.64 -9.09
N LEU A 77 0.51 0.35 -8.89
CA LEU A 77 1.37 -0.67 -9.49
C LEU A 77 1.30 -0.44 -11.00
N PRO A 78 2.44 -0.36 -11.72
CA PRO A 78 2.39 -0.44 -13.16
C PRO A 78 1.68 -1.75 -13.46
N LYS A 79 0.46 -1.66 -13.99
CA LYS A 79 -0.25 -2.79 -14.58
C LYS A 79 0.74 -3.27 -15.64
N GLN A 80 1.48 -4.34 -15.34
CA GLN A 80 2.62 -4.78 -16.15
C GLN A 80 2.12 -4.78 -17.59
N ALA A 81 2.60 -3.81 -18.35
CA ALA A 81 2.27 -3.70 -19.75
C ALA A 81 2.72 -5.03 -20.33
N ASP A 82 1.77 -5.68 -20.96
CA ASP A 82 1.85 -6.95 -21.64
C ASP A 82 3.02 -6.89 -22.65
N ASN A 83 4.25 -7.08 -22.17
CA ASN A 83 5.46 -7.04 -22.99
C ASN A 83 5.70 -8.43 -23.59
N MET A 84 4.70 -8.96 -24.29
CA MET A 84 4.78 -10.23 -25.01
C MET A 84 4.51 -10.11 -26.51
N THR A 85 4.99 -9.05 -27.14
CA THR A 85 5.29 -9.10 -28.58
C THR A 85 6.67 -8.53 -28.86
N LEU A 86 7.68 -9.33 -28.60
CA LEU A 86 8.88 -9.32 -29.44
C LEU A 86 8.48 -10.05 -30.73
N PRO A 87 8.34 -9.39 -31.90
CA PRO A 87 8.23 -10.11 -33.16
C PRO A 87 9.60 -10.73 -33.46
N ALA A 88 9.81 -11.97 -32.99
CA ALA A 88 10.85 -12.83 -33.55
C ALA A 88 10.37 -13.24 -34.96
N ILE A 89 11.15 -12.84 -35.95
CA ILE A 89 10.98 -13.07 -37.39
C ILE A 89 10.71 -14.55 -37.69
N HIS A 90 9.66 -14.85 -38.47
CA HIS A 90 9.40 -16.12 -39.15
C HIS A 90 9.05 -15.87 -40.61
#